data_AF-A0A5S3VXN1-F1
#
_entry.id   AF-A0A5S3VXN1-F1
#
_cell.length_a   1.000
_cell.length_b   1.000
_cell.length_c   1.000
_cell.angle_alpha   90.00
_cell.angle_beta   90.00
_cell.angle_gamma   90.00
#
_symmetry.space_group_name_H-M   'P 1'
#
loop_
_entity.id
_entity.type
_entity.pdbx_description
1 polymer ?
#
loop_
_entity_poly.entity_id
_entity_poly.type
_entity_poly.pdbx_seq_one_letter_code
_entity_poly.pdbx_strand_id
1 'polypeptide(L)'
;MFALQVAAVTDKDRLSQSLNQIKASASSLFQGEFVANVETINMSGMTYYRLKLRAYQNQANAAADCDKLKQRKINCIVSHYTQQPLK
;
A
#
# COMPACT_ATOMS: atom_id res chain seq x y z
N MET A 1 -0.35 -14.47 3.22
CA MET A 1 -0.74 -13.15 3.79
C MET A 1 -0.93 -12.14 2.66
N PHE A 2 -1.81 -11.17 2.88
CA PHE A 2 -2.21 -10.16 1.88
C PHE A 2 -1.85 -8.75 2.37
N ALA A 3 -1.74 -7.81 1.43
CA ALA A 3 -1.49 -6.40 1.67
C ALA A 3 -2.29 -5.54 0.71
N LEU A 4 -2.41 -4.26 1.03
CA LEU A 4 -3.00 -3.27 0.14
C LEU A 4 -1.87 -2.59 -0.64
N GLN A 5 -1.81 -2.79 -1.95
CA GLN A 5 -0.95 -1.98 -2.80
C GLN A 5 -1.69 -0.71 -3.17
N VAL A 6 -1.16 0.42 -2.75
CA VAL A 6 -1.84 1.73 -2.84
C VAL A 6 -1.12 2.73 -3.75
N ALA A 7 0.14 2.44 -4.10
CA ALA A 7 0.92 3.22 -5.05
C ALA A 7 1.92 2.32 -5.79
N ALA A 8 2.28 2.72 -6.99
CA ALA A 8 3.39 2.17 -7.76
C ALA A 8 4.08 3.32 -8.48
N VAL A 9 5.33 3.60 -8.13
CA VAL A 9 6.10 4.76 -8.63
C VAL A 9 7.44 4.30 -9.17
N THR A 10 8.03 5.04 -10.10
CA THR A 10 9.38 4.77 -10.62
C THR A 10 10.48 5.45 -9.82
N ASP A 11 10.12 6.46 -9.03
CA ASP A 11 11.00 7.17 -8.09
C ASP A 11 10.63 6.76 -6.67
N LYS A 12 11.56 6.10 -5.98
CA LYS A 12 11.35 5.53 -4.65
C LYS A 12 11.02 6.61 -3.60
N ASP A 13 11.56 7.81 -3.74
CA ASP A 13 11.39 8.87 -2.74
C ASP A 13 9.94 9.40 -2.71
N ARG A 14 9.20 9.21 -3.81
CA ARG A 14 7.76 9.54 -3.90
C ARG A 14 6.87 8.62 -3.06
N LEU A 15 7.38 7.49 -2.56
CA LEU A 15 6.60 6.60 -1.70
C LEU A 15 6.24 7.27 -0.38
N SER A 16 7.18 8.02 0.22
CA SER A 16 6.96 8.72 1.49
C SER A 16 5.90 9.83 1.33
N GLN A 17 5.92 10.54 0.19
CA GLN A 17 4.89 11.51 -0.14
C GLN A 17 3.51 10.84 -0.30
N SER A 18 3.45 9.74 -1.05
CA SER A 18 2.21 8.96 -1.25
C SER A 18 1.65 8.46 0.08
N LEU A 19 2.52 7.96 0.95
CA LEU A 19 2.17 7.50 2.29
C LEU A 19 1.55 8.60 3.14
N ASN A 20 2.17 9.78 3.16
CA ASN A 20 1.69 10.92 3.94
C ASN A 20 0.32 11.41 3.46
N GLN A 21 0.11 11.47 2.14
CA GLN A 21 -1.19 11.84 1.56
C GLN A 21 -2.30 10.83 1.93
N ILE A 22 -1.99 9.53 1.91
CA ILE A 22 -2.92 8.47 2.29
C ILE A 22 -3.26 8.55 3.78
N LYS A 23 -2.25 8.75 4.64
CA LYS A 23 -2.46 8.92 6.09
C LYS A 23 -3.34 10.13 6.40
N ALA A 24 -3.12 11.26 5.71
CA ALA A 24 -3.93 12.46 5.89
C ALA A 24 -5.40 12.25 5.44
N SER A 25 -5.61 11.49 4.36
CA SER A 25 -6.94 11.31 3.75
C SER A 25 -7.76 10.16 4.35
N ALA A 26 -7.11 9.22 5.03
CA ALA A 26 -7.73 7.98 5.51
C ALA A 26 -7.22 7.52 6.88
N SER A 27 -6.85 8.46 7.75
CA SER A 27 -6.31 8.19 9.10
C SER A 27 -7.12 7.16 9.90
N SER A 28 -8.45 7.19 9.79
CA SER A 28 -9.35 6.23 10.47
C SER A 28 -9.16 4.78 10.03
N LEU A 29 -8.68 4.53 8.81
CA LEU A 29 -8.43 3.17 8.29
C LEU A 29 -7.11 2.58 8.81
N PHE A 30 -6.31 3.38 9.51
CA PHE A 30 -4.98 3.03 9.97
C PHE A 30 -4.84 3.06 11.50
N GLN A 31 -5.96 2.97 12.21
CA GLN A 31 -5.93 2.76 13.66
C GLN A 31 -5.29 1.39 13.98
N GLY A 32 -4.41 1.36 14.98
CA GLY A 32 -3.62 0.18 15.36
C GLY A 32 -2.23 0.14 14.72
N GLU A 33 -1.62 -1.05 14.67
CA GLU A 33 -0.29 -1.23 14.09
C GLU A 33 -0.29 -0.87 12.60
N PHE A 34 0.53 0.14 12.25
CA PHE A 34 0.66 0.62 10.89
C PHE A 34 1.94 0.09 10.26
N VAL A 35 1.79 -0.86 9.34
CA VAL A 35 2.90 -1.43 8.57
C VAL A 35 2.88 -0.84 7.17
N ALA A 36 4.02 -0.27 6.74
CA ALA A 36 4.26 0.14 5.37
C ALA A 36 5.53 -0.54 4.85
N ASN A 37 5.38 -1.30 3.77
CA ASN A 37 6.44 -2.01 3.09
C ASN A 37 6.56 -1.54 1.64
N VAL A 38 7.70 -1.84 1.04
CA VAL A 38 7.99 -1.56 -0.37
C VAL A 38 8.25 -2.86 -1.08
N GLU A 39 7.59 -3.08 -2.22
CA GLU A 39 8.00 -4.11 -3.17
C GLU A 39 8.71 -3.44 -4.35
N THR A 40 9.92 -3.91 -4.67
CA THR A 40 10.65 -3.49 -5.87
C THR A 40 10.47 -4.54 -6.96
N ILE A 41 10.02 -4.13 -8.13
CA ILE A 41 9.77 -5.02 -9.27
C ILE A 41 10.24 -4.36 -10.56
N ASN A 42 10.91 -5.12 -11.42
CA ASN A 42 11.18 -4.71 -12.79
C ASN A 42 10.07 -5.23 -13.71
N MET A 43 9.44 -4.34 -14.48
CA MET A 43 8.48 -4.67 -15.53
C MET A 43 8.91 -4.01 -16.82
N SER A 44 9.19 -4.82 -17.84
CA SER A 44 9.56 -4.35 -19.19
C SER A 44 10.72 -3.33 -19.19
N GLY A 45 11.74 -3.57 -18.37
CA GLY A 45 12.92 -2.70 -18.29
C GLY A 45 12.76 -1.50 -17.34
N MET A 46 11.57 -1.25 -16.78
CA MET A 46 11.33 -0.20 -15.80
C MET A 46 11.19 -0.77 -14.39
N THR A 47 11.92 -0.18 -13.45
CA THR A 47 11.79 -0.50 -12.03
C THR A 47 10.65 0.30 -11.43
N TYR A 48 9.73 -0.40 -10.78
CA TYR A 48 8.65 0.16 -9.99
C TYR A 48 8.85 -0.18 -8.52
N TYR A 49 8.57 0.80 -7.68
CA TYR A 49 8.48 0.66 -6.24
C TYR A 49 7.01 0.75 -5.84
N ARG A 50 6.48 -0.32 -5.25
CA ARG A 50 5.08 -0.46 -4.88
C ARG A 50 4.92 -0.28 -3.38
N LEU A 51 4.10 0.67 -2.96
CA LEU A 51 3.76 0.88 -1.55
C LEU A 51 2.72 -0.16 -1.12
N LYS A 52 3.09 -1.02 -0.16
CA LYS A 52 2.22 -2.05 0.41
C LYS A 52 1.91 -1.75 1.87
N LEU A 53 0.63 -1.58 2.19
CA LEU A 53 0.17 -1.26 3.53
C LEU A 53 -0.47 -2.47 4.21
N ARG A 54 -0.29 -2.52 5.54
CA ARG A 54 -0.86 -3.51 6.46
C ARG A 54 -0.48 -4.96 6.11
N ALA A 55 -0.87 -5.86 7.00
CA ALA A 55 -0.64 -7.29 6.88
C ALA A 55 -1.95 -8.03 7.24
N TYR A 56 -2.57 -8.65 6.24
CA TYR A 56 -3.85 -9.34 6.40
C TYR A 56 -3.64 -10.86 6.32
N GLN A 57 -4.26 -11.59 7.24
CA GLN A 57 -4.33 -13.05 7.15
C GLN A 57 -5.38 -13.51 6.13
N ASN A 58 -6.44 -12.71 5.95
CA ASN A 58 -7.59 -13.04 5.12
C ASN A 58 -7.76 -12.03 3.96
N GLN A 59 -7.97 -12.55 2.75
CA GLN A 59 -8.14 -11.74 1.53
C GLN A 59 -9.41 -10.89 1.55
N ALA A 60 -10.52 -11.39 2.09
CA ALA A 60 -11.79 -10.66 2.17
C ALA A 60 -11.65 -9.42 3.06
N ASN A 61 -10.91 -9.51 4.18
CA ASN A 61 -10.63 -8.36 5.03
C ASN A 61 -9.78 -7.31 4.29
N ALA A 62 -8.79 -7.76 3.52
CA ALA A 62 -8.00 -6.85 2.67
C ALA A 62 -8.87 -6.18 1.61
N ALA A 63 -9.76 -6.93 0.95
CA ALA A 63 -10.67 -6.38 -0.06
C ALA A 63 -11.62 -5.34 0.54
N ALA A 64 -12.23 -5.63 1.68
CA ALA A 64 -13.12 -4.70 2.37
C ALA A 64 -12.41 -3.37 2.74
N ASP A 65 -11.18 -3.42 3.26
CA ASP A 65 -10.42 -2.20 3.55
C ASP A 65 -9.97 -1.48 2.28
N CYS A 66 -9.63 -2.21 1.22
CA CYS A 66 -9.30 -1.67 -0.09
C CYS A 66 -10.48 -0.87 -0.68
N ASP A 67 -11.71 -1.37 -0.53
CA ASP A 67 -12.90 -0.68 -1.02
C ASP A 67 -13.20 0.59 -0.21
N LYS A 68 -12.94 0.59 1.11
CA LYS A 68 -13.00 1.81 1.93
C LYS A 68 -11.98 2.87 1.48
N LEU A 69 -10.79 2.47 1.02
CA LEU A 69 -9.82 3.40 0.43
C LEU A 69 -10.31 3.97 -0.89
N LYS A 70 -10.87 3.13 -1.77
CA LYS A 70 -11.44 3.58 -3.06
C LYS A 70 -12.58 4.58 -2.87
N GLN A 71 -13.45 4.40 -1.87
CA GLN A 71 -14.50 5.37 -1.50
C GLN A 71 -13.94 6.75 -1.15
N ARG A 72 -12.68 6.82 -0.69
CA ARG A 72 -11.93 8.06 -0.39
C ARG A 72 -11.06 8.52 -1.56
N LYS A 73 -11.28 7.99 -2.77
CA LYS A 73 -10.50 8.26 -3.99
C LYS A 73 -9.02 7.86 -3.88
N ILE A 74 -8.69 6.92 -2.99
CA ILE A 74 -7.36 6.34 -2.88
C ILE A 74 -7.37 5.02 -3.66
N ASN A 75 -6.56 4.95 -4.73
CA ASN A 75 -6.42 3.73 -5.50
C ASN A 75 -5.82 2.62 -4.64
N CYS A 76 -6.41 1.43 -4.74
CA CYS A 76 -5.94 0.26 -4.01
C CYS A 76 -6.24 -1.01 -4.81
N ILE A 77 -5.30 -1.96 -4.73
CA ILE A 77 -5.51 -3.36 -5.10
C ILE A 77 -5.05 -4.28 -3.96
N VAL A 78 -5.73 -5.42 -3.81
CA VAL A 78 -5.26 -6.48 -2.90
C VAL A 78 -4.13 -7.23 -3.58
N SER A 79 -3.00 -7.37 -2.89
CA SER A 79 -1.81 -8.05 -3.39
C SER A 79 -1.23 -8.96 -2.30
N HIS A 80 -0.21 -9.75 -2.65
CA HIS A 80 0.51 -10.54 -1.66
C HIS A 80 1.33 -9.62 -0.72
N TYR A 81 1.45 -10.01 0.54
CA TYR A 81 2.25 -9.31 1.52
C TYR A 81 3.76 -9.44 1.24
N THR A 82 4.53 -8.39 1.51
CA THR A 82 6.00 -8.40 1.52
C THR A 82 6.48 -7.80 2.84
N GLN A 83 7.65 -8.24 3.32
CA GLN A 83 8.26 -7.71 4.54
C GLN A 83 9.55 -6.97 4.18
N GLN A 84 9.38 -5.73 3.73
CA GLN A 84 10.47 -4.83 3.35
C GLN A 84 10.08 -3.42 3.79
N PRO A 85 10.35 -3.05 5.06
CA PRO A 85 9.89 -1.78 5.60
C PRO A 85 10.30 -0.60 4.73
N LEU A 86 9.37 0.33 4.50
CA LEU A 86 9.70 1.64 3.94
C LEU A 86 10.60 2.36 4.96
N LYS A 87 11.89 2.51 4.62
CA LYS A 87 12.88 3.24 5.41
C LYS A 87 12.76 4.74 5.18
#